data_AF-A0A098BYG3-F1
#
_entry.id   AF-A0A098BYG3-F1
#
_cell.length_a   1.000
_cell.length_b   1.000
_cell.length_c   1.000
_cell.angle_alpha   90.00
_cell.angle_beta   90.00
_cell.angle_gamma   90.00
#
_symmetry.space_group_name_H-M   'P 1'
#
loop_
_entity.id
_entity.type
_entity.pdbx_description
1 polymer ?
#
loop_
_entity_poly.entity_id
_entity_poly.type
_entity_poly.pdbx_seq_one_letter_code
_entity_poly.pdbx_strand_id
1 'polypeptide(L)'
;MLTDRIKEMYGKEVADKYIELLNNHFIYKNDETSLANYCASITMYPWLIGGTNSIGGNSKAPTNLKSFSGGFVNMVFMVSSMLSGACATPEFLMYMNYFIGLEYGRDYHKNADQVVDLSKKQRTLDKMITDYFEQIVYSINQPTGARNFQAVFWNISYYDKFYFESLFENFVFPDGSKPDWDSLSWLQKRFMRWFNQERTRSILTFPVETMALLNLDYLTRIIGYMKRVSNFSQPRQQEAAKRHYATVSQL
;
A
#
# COMPACT_ATOMS: atom_id res chain seq x y z
N MET A 1 23.18 20.28 12.03
CA MET A 1 22.17 19.53 12.81
C MET A 1 20.83 20.29 12.78
N LEU A 2 19.71 19.66 13.17
CA LEU A 2 18.39 20.31 13.20
C LEU A 2 18.38 21.58 14.08
N THR A 3 19.09 21.54 15.20
CA THR A 3 19.33 22.67 16.10
C THR A 3 19.97 23.87 15.40
N ASP A 4 20.94 23.64 14.50
CA ASP A 4 21.57 24.72 13.74
C ASP A 4 20.57 25.40 12.80
N ARG A 5 19.68 24.62 12.17
CA ARG A 5 18.62 25.16 11.31
C ARG A 5 17.56 25.92 12.10
N ILE A 6 17.18 25.42 13.27
CA ILE A 6 16.27 26.15 14.18
C ILE A 6 16.92 27.47 14.60
N LYS A 7 18.21 27.47 14.92
CA LYS A 7 18.96 28.68 15.29
C LYS A 7 19.01 29.70 14.16
N GLU A 8 19.27 29.25 12.93
CA GLU A 8 19.30 30.09 11.74
C GLU A 8 17.94 30.74 11.46
N MET A 9 16.84 29.98 11.57
CA MET A 9 15.50 30.44 11.23
C MET A 9 14.79 31.22 12.35
N TYR A 10 15.03 30.85 13.61
CA TYR A 10 14.22 31.29 14.77
C TYR A 10 15.07 31.82 15.94
N GLY A 11 16.39 31.88 15.78
CA GLY A 11 17.30 32.41 16.80
C GLY A 11 17.75 31.38 17.85
N LYS A 12 18.78 31.76 18.62
CA LYS A 12 19.44 30.87 19.60
C LYS A 12 18.51 30.43 20.73
N GLU A 13 17.64 31.31 21.22
CA GLU A 13 16.73 31.01 22.33
C GLU A 13 15.81 29.83 22.02
N VAL A 14 15.23 29.79 20.81
CA VAL A 14 14.36 28.71 20.35
C VAL A 14 15.14 27.40 20.17
N ALA A 15 16.36 27.48 19.64
CA ALA A 15 17.22 26.30 19.48
C ALA A 15 17.63 25.67 20.82
N ASP A 16 17.97 26.51 21.81
CA ASP A 16 18.31 26.05 23.16
C ASP A 16 17.07 25.45 23.85
N LYS A 17 15.89 26.08 23.69
CA LYS A 17 14.62 25.55 24.22
C LYS A 17 14.26 24.21 23.62
N TYR A 18 14.47 24.00 22.31
CA TYR A 18 14.23 22.71 21.67
C TYR A 18 15.03 21.58 22.33
N ILE A 19 16.31 21.79 22.61
CA ILE A 19 17.16 20.81 23.31
C ILE A 19 16.71 20.61 24.75
N GLU A 20 16.35 21.68 25.46
CA GLU A 20 15.81 21.59 26.82
C GLU A 20 14.55 20.70 26.87
N LEU A 21 13.62 20.91 25.93
CA LEU A 21 12.38 20.13 25.85
C LEU A 21 12.63 18.66 25.50
N LEU A 22 13.62 18.36 24.65
CA LEU A 22 14.03 16.98 24.36
C LEU A 22 14.63 16.29 25.59
N ASN A 23 15.59 16.95 26.25
CA ASN A 23 16.28 16.39 27.41
C ASN A 23 15.36 16.18 28.62
N ASN A 24 14.34 17.04 28.77
CA ASN A 24 13.30 16.89 29.80
C ASN A 24 12.13 16.00 29.37
N HIS A 25 12.23 15.33 28.21
CA HIS A 25 11.20 14.44 27.67
C HIS A 25 9.82 15.10 27.49
N PHE A 26 9.78 16.41 27.30
CA PHE A 26 8.55 17.14 26.99
C PHE A 26 8.15 16.93 25.51
N ILE A 27 9.15 16.77 24.64
CA ILE A 27 8.96 16.37 23.25
C ILE A 27 9.79 15.12 22.94
N TYR A 28 9.35 14.35 21.95
CA TYR A 28 10.04 13.16 21.48
C TYR A 28 10.25 13.25 19.97
N LYS A 29 11.51 13.11 19.53
CA LYS A 29 11.86 13.07 18.11
C LYS A 29 11.97 11.62 17.66
N ASN A 30 11.01 11.18 16.86
CA ASN A 30 11.04 9.84 16.26
C ASN A 30 12.18 9.72 15.25
N ASP A 31 12.73 8.50 15.13
CA ASP A 31 13.73 8.12 14.13
C ASP A 31 14.96 9.05 14.08
N GLU A 32 15.38 9.57 15.24
CA GLU A 32 16.44 10.58 15.35
C GLU A 32 17.77 10.16 14.72
N THR A 33 18.05 8.85 14.71
CA THR A 33 19.26 8.26 14.12
C THR A 33 19.20 8.13 12.59
N SER A 34 18.05 8.41 11.98
CA SER A 34 17.84 8.31 10.54
C SER A 34 17.90 9.68 9.87
N LEU A 35 18.63 9.76 8.76
CA LEU A 35 18.61 10.92 7.85
C LEU A 35 17.59 10.74 6.70
N ALA A 36 16.91 9.60 6.66
CA ALA A 36 15.91 9.29 5.66
C ALA A 36 14.59 10.00 5.95
N ASN A 37 13.75 10.12 4.92
CA ASN A 37 12.37 10.55 5.12
C ASN A 37 11.61 9.50 5.93
N TYR A 38 10.55 9.91 6.64
CA TYR A 38 9.82 8.99 7.51
C TYR A 38 9.06 7.91 6.72
N CYS A 39 7.89 8.21 6.17
CA CYS A 39 7.06 7.24 5.45
C CYS A 39 6.50 7.83 4.17
N ALA A 40 6.07 6.96 3.25
CA ALA A 40 5.44 7.38 2.01
C ALA A 40 4.34 6.41 1.57
N SER A 41 3.25 6.99 1.07
CA SER A 41 2.28 6.29 0.21
C SER A 41 2.59 6.68 -1.23
N ILE A 42 3.21 5.77 -1.96
CA ILE A 42 3.74 6.07 -3.28
C ILE A 42 2.70 5.78 -4.36
N THR A 43 2.73 6.60 -5.42
CA THR A 43 2.20 6.15 -6.71
C THR A 43 3.25 5.26 -7.38
N MET A 44 2.79 4.15 -7.93
CA MET A 44 3.59 3.20 -8.69
C MET A 44 3.67 3.58 -10.18
N TYR A 45 2.98 4.64 -10.61
CA TYR A 45 2.87 5.00 -12.03
C TYR A 45 4.22 5.29 -12.70
N PRO A 46 5.16 6.05 -12.08
CA PRO A 46 6.50 6.25 -12.65
C PRO A 46 7.26 4.92 -12.86
N TRP A 47 7.07 3.96 -11.94
CA TRP A 47 7.66 2.64 -12.06
C TRP A 47 7.00 1.79 -13.15
N LEU A 48 5.68 1.91 -13.30
CA LEU A 48 4.93 1.23 -14.35
C LEU A 48 5.39 1.64 -15.76
N ILE A 49 5.72 2.92 -15.96
CA ILE A 49 6.17 3.44 -17.27
C ILE A 49 7.68 3.31 -17.49
N GLY A 50 8.48 3.50 -16.44
CA GLY A 50 9.93 3.70 -16.55
C GLY A 50 10.77 2.64 -15.87
N GLY A 51 10.15 1.65 -15.21
CA GLY A 51 10.85 0.70 -14.36
C GLY A 51 11.52 1.38 -13.18
N THR A 52 12.71 0.93 -12.79
CA THR A 52 13.39 1.44 -11.58
C THR A 52 14.32 2.63 -11.84
N ASN A 53 14.37 3.15 -13.06
CA ASN A 53 15.26 4.25 -13.44
C ASN A 53 15.06 5.50 -12.57
N SER A 54 13.82 5.87 -12.25
CA SER A 54 13.51 7.05 -11.44
C SER A 54 13.87 6.91 -9.95
N ILE A 55 14.19 5.70 -9.51
CA ILE A 55 14.57 5.38 -8.12
C ILE A 55 15.98 4.76 -8.05
N GLY A 56 16.82 5.05 -9.05
CA GLY A 56 18.24 4.69 -9.06
C GLY A 56 18.55 3.23 -9.44
N GLY A 57 17.57 2.49 -9.95
CA GLY A 57 17.77 1.16 -10.51
C GLY A 57 17.96 1.17 -12.03
N ASN A 58 18.07 -0.03 -12.62
CA ASN A 58 18.32 -0.23 -14.06
C ASN A 58 17.31 -1.18 -14.72
N SER A 59 16.26 -1.59 -14.01
CA SER A 59 15.24 -2.48 -14.53
C SER A 59 14.24 -1.70 -15.37
N LYS A 60 13.84 -2.25 -16.51
CA LYS A 60 12.82 -1.67 -17.40
C LYS A 60 11.40 -1.88 -16.83
N ALA A 61 10.43 -1.21 -17.45
CA ALA A 61 9.02 -1.39 -17.13
C ALA A 61 8.59 -2.87 -17.24
N PRO A 62 7.73 -3.35 -16.32
CA PRO A 62 7.17 -4.70 -16.39
C PRO A 62 6.25 -4.85 -17.61
N THR A 63 6.27 -6.02 -18.24
CA THR A 63 5.50 -6.31 -19.47
C THR A 63 4.51 -7.46 -19.31
N ASN A 64 4.60 -8.20 -18.21
CA ASN A 64 3.83 -9.40 -17.92
C ASN A 64 3.76 -9.63 -16.39
N LEU A 65 2.88 -10.52 -15.93
CA LEU A 65 2.61 -10.78 -14.51
C LEU A 65 3.86 -11.23 -13.75
N LYS A 66 4.73 -12.01 -14.39
CA LYS A 66 6.00 -12.46 -13.81
C LYS A 66 6.95 -11.30 -13.54
N SER A 67 7.17 -10.46 -14.55
CA SER A 67 8.05 -9.27 -14.46
C SER A 67 7.47 -8.23 -13.52
N PHE A 68 6.15 -8.05 -13.48
CA PHE A 68 5.46 -7.24 -12.48
C PHE A 68 5.74 -7.74 -11.07
N SER A 69 5.52 -9.03 -10.79
CA SER A 69 5.64 -9.59 -9.45
C SER A 69 7.06 -9.47 -8.89
N GLY A 70 8.08 -9.83 -9.69
CA GLY A 70 9.48 -9.68 -9.29
C GLY A 70 9.94 -8.22 -9.21
N GLY A 71 9.55 -7.40 -10.20
CA GLY A 71 9.88 -5.98 -10.23
C GLY A 71 9.23 -5.19 -9.10
N PHE A 72 8.00 -5.55 -8.71
CA PHE A 72 7.26 -4.93 -7.61
C PHE A 72 7.98 -5.15 -6.28
N VAL A 73 8.38 -6.39 -5.98
CA VAL A 73 9.15 -6.73 -4.77
C VAL A 73 10.44 -5.91 -4.71
N ASN A 74 11.19 -5.86 -5.82
CA ASN A 74 12.41 -5.07 -5.90
C ASN A 74 12.15 -3.58 -5.68
N MET A 75 11.11 -3.02 -6.32
CA MET A 75 10.73 -1.62 -6.17
C MET A 75 10.37 -1.30 -4.71
N VAL A 76 9.57 -2.15 -4.04
CA VAL A 76 9.22 -1.98 -2.63
C VAL A 76 10.47 -1.98 -1.75
N PHE A 77 11.43 -2.89 -1.99
CA PHE A 77 12.70 -2.89 -1.26
C PHE A 77 13.54 -1.62 -1.51
N MET A 78 13.63 -1.17 -2.75
CA MET A 78 14.37 0.05 -3.11
C MET A 78 13.78 1.30 -2.46
N VAL A 79 12.46 1.47 -2.51
CA VAL A 79 11.80 2.63 -1.89
C VAL A 79 11.91 2.55 -0.36
N SER A 80 11.73 1.35 0.20
CA SER A 80 11.75 1.18 1.66
C SER A 80 13.13 1.35 2.29
N SER A 81 14.22 1.19 1.52
CA SER A 81 15.57 1.51 2.01
C SER A 81 15.84 3.03 2.09
N MET A 82 15.00 3.83 1.42
CA MET A 82 15.06 5.29 1.44
C MET A 82 14.13 5.91 2.51
N LEU A 83 13.44 5.08 3.30
CA LEU A 83 12.45 5.48 4.29
C LEU A 83 12.77 4.88 5.66
N SER A 84 12.54 5.63 6.74
CA SER A 84 12.67 5.12 8.12
C SER A 84 11.45 4.25 8.51
N GLY A 85 10.28 4.59 7.98
CA GLY A 85 8.98 4.07 8.34
C GLY A 85 8.34 3.15 7.29
N ALA A 86 7.05 3.37 7.05
CA ALA A 86 6.21 2.54 6.20
C ALA A 86 6.27 2.93 4.71
N CYS A 87 6.15 1.93 3.85
CA CYS A 87 5.97 2.06 2.41
C CYS A 87 4.58 1.53 2.05
N ALA A 88 3.69 2.43 1.61
CA ALA A 88 2.35 2.07 1.15
C ALA A 88 2.30 2.05 -0.39
N THR A 89 1.70 0.99 -0.95
CA THR A 89 1.47 0.84 -2.39
C THR A 89 -0.03 0.65 -2.67
N PRO A 90 -0.83 1.73 -2.69
CA PRO A 90 -2.28 1.63 -2.80
C PRO A 90 -2.77 1.08 -4.15
N GLU A 91 -1.91 1.08 -5.18
CA GLU A 91 -2.22 0.64 -6.54
C GLU A 91 -1.83 -0.84 -6.80
N PHE A 92 -1.25 -1.54 -5.82
CA PHE A 92 -0.70 -2.89 -5.98
C PHE A 92 -1.66 -3.87 -6.67
N LEU A 93 -2.86 -4.05 -6.11
CA LEU A 93 -3.84 -5.00 -6.67
C LEU A 93 -4.42 -4.51 -7.99
N MET A 94 -4.55 -3.20 -8.20
CA MET A 94 -5.01 -2.63 -9.47
C MET A 94 -4.01 -2.91 -10.59
N TYR A 95 -2.71 -2.76 -10.34
CA TYR A 95 -1.68 -3.03 -11.35
C TYR A 95 -1.52 -4.54 -11.55
N MET A 96 -1.61 -5.34 -10.50
CA MET A 96 -1.63 -6.80 -10.63
C MET A 96 -2.81 -7.27 -11.48
N ASN A 97 -4.00 -6.70 -11.27
CA ASN A 97 -5.20 -6.95 -12.08
C ASN A 97 -4.96 -6.65 -13.57
N TYR A 98 -4.29 -5.54 -13.88
CA TYR A 98 -3.91 -5.19 -15.25
C TYR A 98 -3.00 -6.25 -15.89
N PHE A 99 -1.93 -6.67 -15.21
CA PHE A 99 -1.01 -7.67 -15.76
C PHE A 99 -1.63 -9.07 -15.88
N ILE A 100 -2.55 -9.45 -14.98
CA ILE A 100 -3.36 -10.67 -15.15
C ILE A 100 -4.24 -10.53 -16.40
N GLY A 101 -4.89 -9.38 -16.57
CA GLY A 101 -5.74 -9.09 -17.74
C GLY A 101 -5.01 -9.10 -19.07
N LEU A 102 -3.75 -8.67 -19.10
CA LEU A 102 -2.88 -8.76 -20.28
C LEU A 102 -2.56 -10.21 -20.67
N GLU A 103 -2.39 -11.10 -19.70
CA GLU A 103 -2.01 -12.50 -19.95
C GLU A 103 -3.22 -13.41 -20.21
N TYR A 104 -4.32 -13.21 -19.47
CA TYR A 104 -5.44 -14.16 -19.41
C TYR A 104 -6.79 -13.54 -19.83
N GLY A 105 -6.81 -12.29 -20.25
CA GLY A 105 -8.02 -11.55 -20.63
C GLY A 105 -8.65 -10.80 -19.46
N ARG A 106 -9.39 -9.73 -19.75
CA ARG A 106 -9.99 -8.85 -18.70
C ARG A 106 -11.08 -9.54 -17.88
N ASP A 107 -11.72 -10.56 -18.44
CA ASP A 107 -12.77 -11.34 -17.82
C ASP A 107 -12.26 -12.63 -17.17
N TYR A 108 -10.95 -12.74 -16.92
CA TYR A 108 -10.29 -13.91 -16.32
C TYR A 108 -10.99 -14.42 -15.05
N HIS A 109 -11.56 -13.49 -14.25
CA HIS A 109 -12.23 -13.78 -12.98
C HIS A 109 -13.48 -14.65 -13.15
N LYS A 110 -14.04 -14.75 -14.36
CA LYS A 110 -15.20 -15.61 -14.68
C LYS A 110 -14.81 -17.08 -14.87
N ASN A 111 -13.54 -17.35 -15.20
CA ASN A 111 -13.05 -18.69 -15.54
C ASN A 111 -11.79 -19.06 -14.72
N ALA A 112 -11.73 -18.65 -13.45
CA ALA A 112 -10.55 -18.82 -12.61
C ALA A 112 -10.15 -20.29 -12.38
N ASP A 113 -11.08 -21.23 -12.55
CA ASP A 113 -10.84 -22.67 -12.42
C ASP A 113 -10.21 -23.31 -13.68
N GLN A 114 -10.09 -22.56 -14.78
CA GLN A 114 -9.45 -23.04 -15.99
C GLN A 114 -7.97 -23.37 -15.74
N VAL A 115 -7.50 -24.52 -16.22
CA VAL A 115 -6.08 -24.88 -16.23
C VAL A 115 -5.35 -24.06 -17.29
N VAL A 116 -4.36 -23.26 -16.85
CA VAL A 116 -3.58 -22.36 -17.72
C VAL A 116 -2.08 -22.65 -17.69
N ASP A 117 -1.64 -23.50 -16.76
CA ASP A 117 -0.24 -23.89 -16.64
C ASP A 117 0.05 -25.14 -17.48
N LEU A 118 0.92 -24.99 -18.48
CA LEU A 118 1.37 -26.08 -19.34
C LEU A 118 2.40 -27.00 -18.67
N SER A 119 2.90 -26.66 -17.48
CA SER A 119 3.80 -27.53 -16.74
C SER A 119 3.12 -28.80 -16.26
N LYS A 120 3.90 -29.80 -15.79
CA LYS A 120 3.35 -31.02 -15.18
C LYS A 120 2.45 -30.75 -13.98
N LYS A 121 2.51 -29.56 -13.37
CA LYS A 121 1.65 -29.19 -12.24
C LYS A 121 0.21 -28.86 -12.66
N GLN A 122 -0.03 -28.51 -13.93
CA GLN A 122 -1.37 -28.27 -14.49
C GLN A 122 -2.26 -27.40 -13.57
N ARG A 123 -1.69 -26.28 -13.11
CA ARG A 123 -2.34 -25.34 -12.19
C ARG A 123 -3.48 -24.58 -12.88
N THR A 124 -4.55 -24.35 -12.12
CA THR A 124 -5.63 -23.42 -12.49
C THR A 124 -5.13 -21.98 -12.50
N LEU A 125 -5.86 -21.10 -13.18
CA LEU A 125 -5.57 -19.66 -13.15
C LEU A 125 -5.63 -19.10 -11.72
N ASP A 126 -6.61 -19.51 -10.93
CA ASP A 126 -6.69 -19.14 -9.51
C ASP A 126 -5.41 -19.53 -8.76
N LYS A 127 -4.92 -20.76 -8.99
CA LYS A 127 -3.69 -21.23 -8.38
C LYS A 127 -2.48 -20.42 -8.84
N MET A 128 -2.39 -20.10 -10.13
CA MET A 128 -1.33 -19.24 -10.66
C MET A 128 -1.33 -17.85 -10.01
N ILE A 129 -2.51 -17.22 -9.85
CA ILE A 129 -2.64 -15.93 -9.16
C ILE A 129 -2.17 -16.04 -7.71
N THR A 130 -2.59 -17.10 -7.00
CA THR A 130 -2.20 -17.29 -5.60
C THR A 130 -0.73 -17.64 -5.41
N ASP A 131 -0.09 -18.28 -6.39
CA ASP A 131 1.38 -18.48 -6.41
C ASP A 131 2.11 -17.13 -6.44
N TYR A 132 1.60 -16.16 -7.22
CA TYR A 132 2.17 -14.81 -7.24
C TYR A 132 1.86 -14.03 -5.95
N PHE A 133 0.68 -14.21 -5.34
CA PHE A 133 0.42 -13.66 -4.01
C PHE A 133 1.42 -14.20 -2.99
N GLU A 134 1.63 -15.51 -2.98
CA GLU A 134 2.59 -16.19 -2.11
C GLU A 134 3.99 -15.63 -2.34
N GLN A 135 4.46 -15.60 -3.59
CA GLN A 135 5.78 -15.07 -3.95
C GLN A 135 5.99 -13.66 -3.40
N ILE A 136 5.05 -12.74 -3.64
CA ILE A 136 5.19 -11.33 -3.27
C ILE A 136 5.16 -11.17 -1.74
N VAL A 137 4.15 -11.74 -1.09
CA VAL A 137 3.94 -11.59 0.35
C VAL A 137 5.09 -12.21 1.13
N TYR A 138 5.48 -13.46 0.82
CA TYR A 138 6.59 -14.10 1.52
C TYR A 138 7.90 -13.35 1.30
N SER A 139 8.16 -12.86 0.09
CA SER A 139 9.37 -12.11 -0.22
C SER A 139 9.47 -10.83 0.61
N ILE A 140 8.40 -10.03 0.69
CA ILE A 140 8.40 -8.76 1.43
C ILE A 140 8.45 -8.98 2.96
N ASN A 141 7.93 -10.12 3.44
CA ASN A 141 8.07 -10.53 4.84
C ASN A 141 9.44 -11.12 5.17
N GLN A 142 10.31 -11.41 4.19
CA GLN A 142 11.67 -11.82 4.52
C GLN A 142 12.47 -10.64 5.08
N PRO A 143 13.31 -10.89 6.09
CA PRO A 143 14.18 -9.87 6.64
C PRO A 143 15.14 -9.36 5.56
N THR A 144 15.25 -8.03 5.46
CA THR A 144 16.13 -7.39 4.48
C THR A 144 17.33 -6.76 5.16
N GLY A 145 18.52 -6.94 4.56
CA GLY A 145 19.77 -6.40 5.11
C GLY A 145 19.75 -4.87 5.28
N ALA A 146 19.06 -4.16 4.40
CA ALA A 146 18.94 -2.70 4.43
C ALA A 146 18.05 -2.15 5.57
N ARG A 147 17.36 -3.01 6.33
CA ARG A 147 16.49 -2.60 7.45
C ARG A 147 16.83 -3.31 8.75
N ASN A 148 18.13 -3.47 9.04
CA ASN A 148 18.60 -4.18 10.25
C ASN A 148 17.96 -5.58 10.39
N PHE A 149 17.84 -6.29 9.27
CA PHE A 149 17.24 -7.63 9.21
C PHE A 149 15.76 -7.66 9.64
N GLN A 150 15.03 -6.57 9.40
CA GLN A 150 13.58 -6.51 9.54
C GLN A 150 12.89 -6.60 8.17
N ALA A 151 11.67 -7.12 8.17
CA ALA A 151 10.79 -7.06 7.01
C ALA A 151 10.41 -5.62 6.70
N VAL A 152 10.00 -5.35 5.46
CA VAL A 152 9.50 -4.04 5.10
C VAL A 152 8.15 -3.81 5.76
N PHE A 153 7.99 -2.67 6.44
CA PHE A 153 6.67 -2.21 6.85
C PHE A 153 5.88 -1.77 5.62
N TRP A 154 5.14 -2.72 5.06
CA TRP A 154 4.41 -2.59 3.81
C TRP A 154 2.89 -2.50 4.03
N ASN A 155 2.24 -1.55 3.39
CA ASN A 155 0.80 -1.34 3.44
C ASN A 155 0.15 -1.46 2.06
N ILE A 156 -1.03 -2.10 2.00
CA ILE A 156 -1.89 -2.11 0.80
C ILE A 156 -3.28 -1.57 1.12
N SER A 157 -3.98 -1.12 0.08
CA SER A 157 -5.36 -0.67 0.19
C SER A 157 -6.29 -1.53 -0.65
N TYR A 158 -7.47 -1.78 -0.10
CA TYR A 158 -8.65 -2.26 -0.82
C TYR A 158 -9.62 -1.09 -0.98
N TYR A 159 -10.43 -1.11 -2.02
CA TYR A 159 -11.42 -0.08 -2.29
C TYR A 159 -12.80 -0.70 -2.43
N ASP A 160 -13.84 0.01 -1.98
CA ASP A 160 -15.17 -0.15 -2.55
C ASP A 160 -15.27 0.55 -3.91
N LYS A 161 -16.42 0.37 -4.56
CA LYS A 161 -16.64 0.88 -5.91
C LYS A 161 -16.54 2.40 -5.96
N PHE A 162 -17.17 3.08 -5.01
CA PHE A 162 -17.26 4.54 -4.98
C PHE A 162 -15.90 5.19 -4.72
N TYR A 163 -15.12 4.67 -3.77
CA TYR A 163 -13.77 5.16 -3.48
C TYR A 163 -12.83 4.89 -4.66
N PHE A 164 -12.97 3.73 -5.30
CA PHE A 164 -12.20 3.38 -6.50
C PHE A 164 -12.51 4.33 -7.67
N GLU A 165 -13.78 4.55 -7.99
CA GLU A 165 -14.20 5.46 -9.05
C GLU A 165 -13.69 6.88 -8.76
N SER A 166 -13.87 7.37 -7.53
CA SER A 166 -13.39 8.71 -7.13
C SER A 166 -11.89 8.91 -7.30
N LEU A 167 -11.07 7.87 -7.17
CA LEU A 167 -9.62 7.97 -7.30
C LEU A 167 -9.12 7.68 -8.71
N PHE A 168 -9.76 6.76 -9.43
CA PHE A 168 -9.20 6.14 -10.63
C PHE A 168 -10.06 6.29 -11.90
N GLU A 169 -11.17 7.03 -11.87
CA GLU A 169 -12.05 7.25 -13.05
C GLU A 169 -11.30 7.75 -14.30
N ASN A 170 -10.32 8.63 -14.07
CA ASN A 170 -9.49 9.24 -15.12
C ASN A 170 -8.11 8.59 -15.25
N PHE A 171 -7.85 7.51 -14.51
CA PHE A 171 -6.60 6.78 -14.62
C PHE A 171 -6.59 5.95 -15.91
N VAL A 172 -5.44 5.91 -16.59
CA VAL A 172 -5.20 5.07 -17.76
C VAL A 172 -3.87 4.35 -17.63
N PHE A 173 -3.83 3.09 -18.05
CA PHE A 173 -2.61 2.30 -18.16
C PHE A 173 -1.79 2.73 -19.40
N PRO A 174 -0.52 2.31 -19.52
CA PRO A 174 0.34 2.65 -20.66
C PRO A 174 -0.21 2.24 -22.03
N ASP A 175 -1.08 1.23 -22.09
CA ASP A 175 -1.76 0.78 -23.31
C ASP A 175 -3.06 1.57 -23.62
N GLY A 176 -3.39 2.58 -22.81
CA GLY A 176 -4.61 3.38 -22.90
C GLY A 176 -5.84 2.72 -22.28
N SER A 177 -5.72 1.52 -21.72
CA SER A 177 -6.83 0.85 -21.04
C SER A 177 -7.15 1.50 -19.69
N LYS A 178 -8.42 1.38 -19.28
CA LYS A 178 -8.86 1.80 -17.95
C LYS A 178 -8.88 0.61 -16.97
N PRO A 179 -8.68 0.87 -15.66
CA PRO A 179 -8.93 -0.11 -14.60
C PRO A 179 -10.34 -0.68 -14.68
N ASP A 180 -10.45 -2.01 -14.62
CA ASP A 180 -11.73 -2.72 -14.62
C ASP A 180 -12.16 -3.06 -13.18
N TRP A 181 -13.33 -2.55 -12.79
CA TRP A 181 -13.83 -2.71 -11.42
C TRP A 181 -14.21 -4.15 -11.09
N ASP A 182 -14.83 -4.88 -12.00
CA ASP A 182 -15.40 -6.20 -11.70
C ASP A 182 -14.28 -7.22 -11.43
N SER A 183 -13.27 -7.26 -12.29
CA SER A 183 -12.06 -8.07 -12.09
C SER A 183 -11.28 -7.66 -10.85
N LEU A 184 -11.10 -6.35 -10.61
CA LEU A 184 -10.42 -5.86 -9.41
C LEU A 184 -11.19 -6.23 -8.13
N SER A 185 -12.51 -6.06 -8.11
CA SER A 185 -13.36 -6.42 -6.97
C SER A 185 -13.21 -7.90 -6.62
N TRP A 186 -13.18 -8.76 -7.64
CA TRP A 186 -12.92 -10.19 -7.48
C TRP A 186 -11.52 -10.44 -6.92
N LEU A 187 -10.48 -9.79 -7.47
CA LEU A 187 -9.09 -9.98 -7.06
C LEU A 187 -8.85 -9.56 -5.61
N GLN A 188 -9.41 -8.41 -5.19
CA GLN A 188 -9.34 -7.94 -3.80
C GLN A 188 -9.94 -8.97 -2.83
N LYS A 189 -11.14 -9.48 -3.13
CA LYS A 189 -11.81 -10.53 -2.35
C LYS A 189 -11.01 -11.82 -2.34
N ARG A 190 -10.42 -12.19 -3.48
CA ARG A 190 -9.60 -13.39 -3.60
C ARG A 190 -8.33 -13.30 -2.77
N PHE A 191 -7.65 -12.16 -2.78
CA PHE A 191 -6.47 -11.89 -1.96
C PHE A 191 -6.81 -11.93 -0.47
N MET A 192 -7.87 -11.24 -0.02
CA MET A 192 -8.30 -11.27 1.39
C MET A 192 -8.55 -12.70 1.88
N ARG A 193 -9.28 -13.51 1.10
CA ARG A 193 -9.57 -14.92 1.45
C ARG A 193 -8.31 -15.76 1.46
N TRP A 194 -7.45 -15.62 0.43
CA TRP A 194 -6.17 -16.30 0.35
C TRP A 194 -5.31 -15.98 1.58
N PHE A 195 -5.16 -14.70 1.91
CA PHE A 195 -4.22 -14.26 2.92
C PHE A 195 -4.68 -14.64 4.33
N ASN A 196 -5.99 -14.60 4.60
CA ASN A 196 -6.57 -15.14 5.82
C ASN A 196 -6.26 -16.63 5.99
N GLN A 197 -6.38 -17.42 4.92
CA GLN A 197 -6.02 -18.83 4.95
C GLN A 197 -4.51 -19.02 5.13
N GLU A 198 -3.69 -18.23 4.44
CA GLU A 198 -2.23 -18.36 4.50
C GLU A 198 -1.67 -18.01 5.89
N ARG A 199 -2.30 -17.06 6.60
CA ARG A 199 -1.97 -16.73 8.01
C ARG A 199 -2.24 -17.87 8.99
N THR A 200 -3.02 -18.89 8.62
CA THR A 200 -3.16 -20.12 9.43
C THR A 200 -1.94 -21.04 9.31
N ARG A 201 -1.10 -20.84 8.30
CA ARG A 201 0.09 -21.67 8.00
C ARG A 201 1.38 -21.01 8.46
N SER A 202 1.47 -19.69 8.34
CA SER A 202 2.66 -18.91 8.69
C SER A 202 2.28 -17.56 9.31
N ILE A 203 3.09 -17.07 10.24
CA ILE A 203 2.90 -15.74 10.85
C ILE A 203 3.40 -14.69 9.85
N LEU A 204 2.47 -14.14 9.07
CA LEU A 204 2.74 -13.08 8.09
C LEU A 204 2.21 -11.74 8.63
N THR A 205 3.14 -10.83 8.93
CA THR A 205 2.81 -9.49 9.47
C THR A 205 2.37 -8.54 8.36
N PHE A 206 3.04 -8.61 7.20
CA PHE A 206 2.83 -7.71 6.08
C PHE A 206 2.16 -8.43 4.89
N PRO A 207 1.41 -7.72 4.02
CA PRO A 207 1.08 -6.30 4.14
C PRO A 207 0.10 -6.03 5.29
N VAL A 208 0.17 -4.82 5.85
CA VAL A 208 -0.92 -4.26 6.63
C VAL A 208 -2.03 -3.83 5.66
N GLU A 209 -3.18 -4.46 5.80
CA GLU A 209 -4.33 -4.30 4.92
C GLU A 209 -5.26 -3.18 5.42
N THR A 210 -5.72 -2.30 4.53
CA THR A 210 -6.71 -1.26 4.87
C THR A 210 -7.82 -1.23 3.81
N MET A 211 -9.09 -1.25 4.23
CA MET A 211 -10.23 -1.02 3.34
C MET A 211 -10.61 0.46 3.33
N ALA A 212 -10.56 1.10 2.17
CA ALA A 212 -11.13 2.41 1.91
C ALA A 212 -12.60 2.24 1.45
N LEU A 213 -13.53 2.77 2.25
CA LEU A 213 -14.95 2.74 1.94
C LEU A 213 -15.47 4.16 1.84
N LEU A 214 -16.09 4.49 0.71
CA LEU A 214 -16.90 5.68 0.55
C LEU A 214 -18.34 5.24 0.66
N ASN A 215 -18.74 4.93 1.89
CA ASN A 215 -20.15 4.93 2.23
C ASN A 215 -20.51 6.40 2.44
N LEU A 216 -21.53 6.90 1.76
CA LEU A 216 -22.08 8.26 1.98
C LEU A 216 -22.61 8.46 3.41
N ASP A 217 -22.39 7.48 4.28
CA ASP A 217 -22.70 7.56 5.67
C ASP A 217 -21.85 6.62 6.60
N TYR A 218 -21.51 7.15 7.79
CA TYR A 218 -21.27 6.43 9.07
C TYR A 218 -19.92 5.74 9.43
N LEU A 219 -18.81 5.86 8.68
CA LEU A 219 -17.54 5.19 9.06
C LEU A 219 -16.43 6.18 9.45
N THR A 220 -15.74 5.90 10.56
CA THR A 220 -14.54 6.65 10.99
C THR A 220 -13.31 5.76 10.86
N ARG A 221 -12.28 6.28 10.16
CA ARG A 221 -10.99 5.61 10.00
C ARG A 221 -10.21 5.62 11.31
N ILE A 222 -9.81 4.45 11.79
CA ILE A 222 -8.76 4.28 12.79
C ILE A 222 -7.60 3.56 12.12
N ILE A 223 -6.37 3.85 12.53
CA ILE A 223 -5.13 3.26 11.99
C ILE A 223 -5.33 1.75 11.77
N GLY A 224 -5.36 1.33 10.50
CA GLY A 224 -5.47 -0.06 10.06
C GLY A 224 -6.87 -0.69 10.00
N TYR A 225 -7.95 -0.02 10.42
CA TYR A 225 -9.31 -0.58 10.31
C TYR A 225 -10.43 0.48 10.31
N MET A 226 -11.50 0.16 9.58
CA MET A 226 -12.75 0.93 9.58
C MET A 226 -13.68 0.40 10.66
N LYS A 227 -14.19 1.27 11.53
CA LYS A 227 -15.17 0.90 12.56
C LYS A 227 -16.39 1.82 12.44
N ARG A 228 -17.59 1.23 12.50
CA ARG A 228 -18.85 1.99 12.53
C ARG A 228 -18.84 2.95 13.72
N VAL A 229 -19.29 4.18 13.53
CA VAL A 229 -19.44 5.16 14.63
C VAL A 229 -20.25 4.55 15.78
N SER A 230 -21.30 3.80 15.46
CA SER A 230 -22.15 3.05 16.41
C SER A 230 -21.39 2.09 17.33
N ASN A 231 -20.20 1.65 16.92
CA ASN A 231 -19.40 0.66 17.66
C ASN A 231 -18.35 1.34 18.56
N PHE A 232 -18.32 2.68 18.64
CA PHE A 232 -17.48 3.44 19.56
C PHE A 232 -18.17 3.74 20.88
N SER A 233 -17.40 4.18 21.88
CA SER A 233 -17.96 4.65 23.14
C SER A 233 -18.91 5.83 22.92
N GLN A 234 -19.94 5.96 23.77
CA GLN A 234 -20.93 7.03 23.68
C GLN A 234 -20.32 8.44 23.55
N PRO A 235 -19.22 8.79 24.27
CA PRO A 235 -18.54 10.07 24.09
C PRO A 235 -17.94 10.27 22.69
N ARG A 236 -17.37 9.21 22.09
CA ARG A 236 -16.82 9.25 20.72
C ARG A 236 -17.93 9.39 19.67
N GLN A 237 -19.10 8.80 19.91
CA GLN A 237 -20.27 8.99 19.05
C GLN A 237 -20.76 10.44 19.09
N GLN A 238 -20.86 11.02 20.29
CA GLN A 238 -21.24 12.43 20.48
C GLN A 238 -20.23 13.40 19.87
N GLU A 239 -18.94 13.09 19.94
CA GLU A 239 -17.87 13.88 19.34
C GLU A 239 -17.93 13.83 17.80
N ALA A 240 -18.16 12.64 17.23
CA ALA A 240 -18.33 12.49 15.78
C ALA A 240 -19.53 13.30 15.25
N ALA A 241 -20.63 13.36 16.00
CA ALA A 241 -21.82 14.15 15.63
C ALA A 241 -21.58 15.68 15.63
N LYS A 242 -20.52 16.16 16.30
CA LYS A 242 -20.13 17.57 16.31
C LYS A 242 -19.19 17.95 15.16
N ARG A 243 -18.66 16.97 14.43
CA ARG A 243 -17.76 17.21 13.30
C ARG A 243 -18.58 17.61 12.08
N HIS A 244 -18.26 18.76 11.51
CA HIS A 244 -18.80 19.17 10.22
C HIS A 244 -17.92 18.58 9.11
N TYR A 245 -18.53 17.77 8.25
CA TYR A 245 -17.91 17.29 7.02
C TYR A 245 -18.55 18.07 5.86
N ALA A 246 -17.74 18.71 5.03
CA ALA A 246 -18.25 19.41 3.85
C ALA A 246 -19.01 18.41 2.97
N THR A 247 -20.20 18.79 2.54
CA THR A 247 -20.97 18.00 1.56
C THR A 247 -20.32 18.12 0.18
N VAL A 248 -20.55 17.15 -0.70
CA VAL A 248 -19.98 17.14 -2.06
C VAL A 248 -20.35 18.40 -2.85
N SER A 249 -21.49 19.04 -2.54
CA SER A 249 -21.92 20.31 -3.13
C SER A 249 -21.22 21.55 -2.56
N GLN A 250 -20.46 21.39 -1.47
CA GLN A 250 -19.68 22.44 -0.80
C GLN A 250 -18.18 22.36 -1.09
N LEU A 251 -17.75 21.39 -1.91
CA LEU A 251 -16.39 21.24 -2.45
C LEU A 251 -16.37 21.69 -3.91
#